data_AF-A0AA37I8X7-F1
#
_entry.id   AF-A0AA37I8X7-F1
#
_cell.length_a   1.000
_cell.length_b   1.000
_cell.length_c   1.000
_cell.angle_alpha   90.00
_cell.angle_beta   90.00
_cell.angle_gamma   90.00
#
_symmetry.space_group_name_H-M   'P 1'
#
loop_
_entity.id
_entity.type
_entity.pdbx_description
1 polymer ?
#
loop_
_entity_poly.entity_id
_entity_poly.type
_entity_poly.pdbx_seq_one_letter_code
_entity_poly.pdbx_strand_id
1 'polypeptide(L)'
;MNKIYITIGGQTQSATLVDNDATRELVAALQDAPITVTLNDNNFEIWGSLGKSLTTKNEQMTAQPGDIVLYNGSNICIFYESNSWSYTRLGHIDGLSENELRTFLKAGQNNISVTLSLTSSTTAIKSVNGNRLKNGDYYSLNGVKVENPSKGIYIKNGKKVIL
;
A
#
# COMPACT_ATOMS: atom_id res chain seq x y z
N MET A 1 0.94 -14.92 12.64
CA MET A 1 0.93 -14.53 11.21
C MET A 1 1.23 -13.06 11.11
N ASN A 2 2.24 -12.70 10.31
CA ASN A 2 2.60 -11.30 10.09
C ASN A 2 1.65 -10.70 9.05
N LYS A 3 1.21 -9.46 9.27
CA LYS A 3 0.40 -8.72 8.33
C LYS A 3 1.21 -7.61 7.68
N ILE A 4 0.93 -7.38 6.40
CA ILE A 4 1.35 -6.17 5.70
C ILE A 4 0.11 -5.45 5.17
N TYR A 5 0.30 -4.25 4.68
CA TYR A 5 -0.73 -3.45 4.06
C TYR A 5 -0.30 -3.09 2.64
N ILE A 6 -1.25 -3.17 1.72
CA ILE A 6 -1.09 -2.84 0.31
C ILE A 6 -1.92 -1.60 0.04
N THR A 7 -1.30 -0.56 -0.50
CA THR A 7 -1.99 0.70 -0.82
C THR A 7 -1.92 0.97 -2.32
N ILE A 8 -3.09 1.16 -2.93
CA ILE A 8 -3.26 1.46 -4.36
C ILE A 8 -4.27 2.58 -4.50
N GLY A 9 -3.87 3.70 -5.12
CA GLY A 9 -4.78 4.84 -5.34
C GLY A 9 -5.43 5.39 -4.07
N GLY A 10 -4.75 5.31 -2.92
CA GLY A 10 -5.26 5.77 -1.62
C GLY A 10 -6.16 4.78 -0.88
N GLN A 11 -6.51 3.65 -1.48
CA GLN A 11 -7.18 2.53 -0.81
C GLN A 11 -6.13 1.60 -0.19
N THR A 12 -6.35 1.14 1.03
CA THR A 12 -5.43 0.25 1.74
C THR A 12 -6.13 -1.03 2.15
N GLN A 13 -5.55 -2.17 1.79
CA GLN A 13 -6.03 -3.49 2.20
C GLN A 13 -4.95 -4.24 2.98
N SER A 14 -5.33 -5.04 3.98
CA SER A 14 -4.38 -5.91 4.68
C SER A 14 -4.14 -7.19 3.89
N ALA A 15 -2.94 -7.74 4.03
CA ALA A 15 -2.60 -9.06 3.55
C ALA A 15 -1.90 -9.86 4.66
N THR A 16 -2.28 -11.12 4.78
CA THR A 16 -1.67 -12.06 5.73
C THR A 16 -0.54 -12.81 5.06
N LEU A 17 0.66 -12.72 5.63
CA LEU A 17 1.85 -13.42 5.12
C LEU A 17 1.94 -14.85 5.68
N VAL A 18 2.49 -15.75 4.86
CA VAL A 18 2.99 -17.06 5.33
C VAL A 18 4.29 -16.88 6.12
N ASP A 19 4.74 -17.91 6.82
CA ASP A 19 6.03 -17.87 7.53
C ASP A 19 7.11 -18.64 6.73
N ASN A 20 7.98 -17.91 6.05
CA ASN A 20 9.13 -18.43 5.31
C ASN A 20 10.26 -17.38 5.20
N ASP A 21 11.40 -17.74 4.62
CA ASP A 21 12.54 -16.81 4.51
C ASP A 21 12.21 -15.55 3.70
N ALA A 22 11.51 -15.70 2.56
CA ALA A 22 11.10 -14.57 1.72
C ALA A 22 10.26 -13.53 2.47
N THR A 23 9.27 -14.00 3.25
CA THR A 23 8.36 -13.13 4.01
C THR A 23 9.05 -12.48 5.21
N ARG A 24 10.00 -13.16 5.86
CA ARG A 24 10.83 -12.57 6.91
C ARG A 24 11.73 -11.46 6.35
N GLU A 25 12.36 -11.69 5.20
CA GLU A 25 13.16 -10.66 4.50
C GLU A 25 12.32 -9.49 4.01
N LEU A 26 11.11 -9.76 3.48
CA LEU A 26 10.17 -8.71 3.10
C LEU A 26 9.77 -7.87 4.31
N VAL A 27 9.40 -8.50 5.43
CA VAL A 27 9.06 -7.77 6.67
C VAL A 27 10.24 -6.95 7.16
N ALA A 28 11.45 -7.51 7.20
CA ALA A 28 12.65 -6.77 7.59
C ALA A 28 12.91 -5.55 6.68
N ALA A 29 12.68 -5.69 5.36
CA ALA A 29 12.76 -4.56 4.44
C ALA A 29 11.72 -3.47 4.74
N LEU A 30 10.49 -3.88 5.08
CA LEU A 30 9.39 -2.96 5.39
C LEU A 30 9.52 -2.31 6.78
N GLN A 31 10.38 -2.84 7.66
CA GLN A 31 10.75 -2.17 8.92
C GLN A 31 11.63 -0.95 8.68
N ASP A 32 12.45 -0.95 7.62
CA ASP A 32 13.28 0.19 7.24
C ASP A 32 12.43 1.28 6.57
N ALA A 33 11.67 0.91 5.54
CA ALA A 33 10.74 1.83 4.87
C ALA A 33 9.65 1.10 4.08
N PRO A 34 8.49 1.74 3.83
CA PRO A 34 7.52 1.25 2.83
C PRO A 34 8.17 1.08 1.45
N ILE A 35 7.78 0.03 0.74
CA ILE A 35 8.26 -0.24 -0.63
C ILE A 35 7.17 0.16 -1.61
N THR A 36 7.47 1.09 -2.52
CA THR A 36 6.57 1.47 -3.61
C THR A 36 7.12 0.95 -4.94
N VAL A 37 6.27 0.24 -5.68
CA VAL A 37 6.58 -0.38 -6.97
C VAL A 37 5.54 0.01 -8.01
N THR A 38 5.93 -0.06 -9.28
CA THR A 38 5.00 0.12 -10.40
C THR A 38 4.72 -1.26 -10.98
N LEU A 39 3.46 -1.70 -10.87
CA LEU A 39 3.00 -2.98 -11.41
C LEU A 39 2.14 -2.77 -12.67
N ASN A 40 2.09 -3.80 -13.50
CA ASN A 40 1.30 -3.82 -14.73
C ASN A 40 0.40 -5.05 -14.74
N ASP A 41 -0.75 -4.91 -15.40
CA ASP A 41 -1.67 -6.01 -15.59
C ASP A 41 -1.17 -7.00 -16.64
N ASN A 42 -1.46 -8.28 -16.40
CA ASN A 42 -1.28 -9.33 -17.40
C ASN A 42 -2.41 -10.37 -17.36
N ASN A 43 -3.66 -9.93 -17.52
CA ASN A 43 -4.89 -10.73 -17.59
C ASN A 43 -5.33 -11.47 -16.31
N PHE A 44 -4.42 -11.95 -15.46
CA PHE A 44 -4.75 -12.68 -14.24
C PHE A 44 -4.08 -12.15 -12.96
N GLU A 45 -3.09 -11.28 -13.11
CA GLU A 45 -2.34 -10.69 -12.01
C GLU A 45 -1.92 -9.26 -12.37
N ILE A 46 -1.60 -8.49 -11.34
CA ILE A 46 -0.70 -7.35 -11.49
C ILE A 46 0.70 -7.77 -11.05
N TRP A 47 1.72 -7.43 -11.81
CA TRP A 47 3.08 -7.88 -11.56
C TRP A 47 4.15 -6.86 -11.96
N GLY A 48 5.35 -7.07 -11.44
CA GLY A 48 6.52 -6.21 -11.71
C GLY A 48 7.65 -6.43 -10.71
N SER A 49 8.75 -5.73 -10.93
CA SER A 49 9.92 -5.80 -10.05
C SER A 49 9.60 -5.27 -8.65
N LEU A 50 9.99 -6.03 -7.62
CA LEU A 50 9.97 -5.61 -6.22
C LEU A 50 11.06 -4.58 -5.91
N GLY A 51 12.01 -4.35 -6.84
CA GLY A 51 13.18 -3.52 -6.64
C GLY A 51 14.27 -4.16 -5.77
N LYS A 52 14.04 -5.41 -5.33
CA LYS A 52 15.02 -6.22 -4.60
C LYS A 52 14.75 -7.71 -4.79
N SER A 53 15.79 -8.51 -4.55
CA SER A 53 15.67 -9.96 -4.49
C SER A 53 15.34 -10.41 -3.08
N LEU A 54 14.56 -11.48 -2.97
CA LEU A 54 14.32 -12.21 -1.73
C LEU A 54 14.77 -13.68 -1.90
N THR A 55 15.06 -14.35 -0.79
CA THR A 55 15.32 -15.79 -0.77
C THR A 55 14.11 -16.55 -1.32
N THR A 56 14.31 -17.35 -2.37
CA THR A 56 13.24 -18.11 -3.02
C THR A 56 13.10 -19.51 -2.43
N LYS A 57 11.85 -19.96 -2.33
CA LYS A 57 11.48 -21.36 -2.14
C LYS A 57 10.37 -21.68 -3.13
N ASN A 58 10.77 -21.83 -4.39
CA ASN A 58 9.82 -22.03 -5.47
C ASN A 58 9.20 -23.42 -5.39
N GLU A 59 7.87 -23.48 -5.41
CA GLU A 59 7.09 -24.71 -5.39
C GLU A 59 6.03 -24.63 -6.49
N GLN A 60 5.71 -25.78 -7.10
CA GLN A 60 4.62 -25.84 -8.06
C GLN A 60 3.30 -25.59 -7.32
N MET A 61 2.56 -24.58 -7.73
CA MET A 61 1.30 -24.21 -7.09
C MET A 61 0.33 -23.58 -8.09
N THR A 62 -0.96 -23.59 -7.74
CA THR A 62 -1.98 -22.78 -8.40
C THR A 62 -2.28 -21.59 -7.51
N ALA A 63 -1.90 -20.39 -7.95
CA ALA A 63 -2.30 -19.15 -7.29
C ALA A 63 -3.81 -18.96 -7.44
N GLN A 64 -4.45 -18.46 -6.39
CA GLN A 64 -5.87 -18.13 -6.36
C GLN A 64 -6.06 -16.61 -6.30
N PRO A 65 -7.25 -16.07 -6.65
CA PRO A 65 -7.55 -14.66 -6.45
C PRO A 65 -7.22 -14.23 -5.01
N GLY A 66 -6.38 -13.22 -4.87
CA GLY A 66 -5.91 -12.67 -3.60
C GLY A 66 -4.50 -13.14 -3.21
N ASP A 67 -3.98 -14.20 -3.83
CA ASP A 67 -2.64 -14.68 -3.55
C ASP A 67 -1.56 -13.67 -3.98
N ILE A 68 -0.55 -13.56 -3.13
CA ILE A 68 0.66 -12.77 -3.35
C ILE A 68 1.82 -13.76 -3.40
N VAL A 69 2.59 -13.69 -4.48
CA VAL A 69 3.74 -14.57 -4.68
C VAL A 69 4.94 -13.79 -5.20
N LEU A 70 6.10 -14.41 -5.08
CA LEU A 70 7.34 -13.96 -5.70
C LEU A 70 7.66 -14.88 -6.89
N TYR A 71 7.91 -14.26 -8.04
CA TYR A 71 8.31 -14.90 -9.28
C TYR A 71 9.74 -14.49 -9.66
N ASN A 72 10.55 -15.49 -10.07
CA ASN A 72 11.95 -15.30 -10.45
C ASN A 72 12.80 -14.56 -9.39
N GLY A 73 12.45 -14.70 -8.11
CA GLY A 73 13.17 -14.14 -6.96
C GLY A 73 13.12 -12.63 -6.76
N SER A 74 12.57 -11.87 -7.70
CA SER A 74 12.54 -10.40 -7.62
C SER A 74 11.27 -9.76 -8.17
N ASN A 75 10.35 -10.52 -8.78
CA ASN A 75 9.07 -9.97 -9.23
C ASN A 75 7.98 -10.32 -8.23
N ILE A 76 7.23 -9.32 -7.80
CA ILE A 76 6.01 -9.55 -7.02
C ILE A 76 4.82 -9.68 -7.97
N CYS A 77 3.98 -10.69 -7.72
CA CYS A 77 2.76 -10.96 -8.45
C CYS A 77 1.59 -10.98 -7.46
N ILE A 78 0.50 -10.28 -7.79
CA ILE A 78 -0.73 -10.24 -6.99
C ILE A 78 -1.90 -10.65 -7.89
N PHE A 79 -2.50 -11.81 -7.59
CA PHE A 79 -3.49 -12.46 -8.45
C PHE A 79 -4.90 -11.94 -8.19
N TYR A 80 -5.68 -11.77 -9.26
CA TYR A 80 -7.14 -11.64 -9.20
C TYR A 80 -7.86 -12.71 -10.03
N GLU A 81 -7.12 -13.59 -10.69
CA GLU A 81 -7.57 -14.83 -11.33
C GLU A 81 -6.60 -15.96 -10.99
N SER A 82 -6.97 -17.20 -11.35
CA SER A 82 -6.10 -18.35 -11.12
C SER A 82 -5.02 -18.53 -12.19
N ASN A 83 -3.81 -18.92 -11.77
CA ASN A 83 -2.75 -19.39 -12.67
C ASN A 83 -1.86 -20.43 -11.98
N SER A 84 -1.25 -21.34 -12.74
CA SER A 84 -0.35 -22.36 -12.20
C SER A 84 1.08 -22.19 -12.71
N TRP A 85 2.04 -22.11 -11.78
CA TRP A 85 3.47 -22.04 -12.10
C TRP A 85 4.31 -22.45 -10.88
N SER A 86 5.63 -22.32 -11.02
CA SER A 86 6.59 -22.43 -9.92
C SER A 86 6.80 -21.07 -9.27
N TYR A 87 6.31 -20.90 -8.03
CA TYR A 87 6.33 -19.62 -7.31
C TYR A 87 6.82 -19.80 -5.87
N THR A 88 7.31 -18.72 -5.26
CA THR A 88 7.47 -18.64 -3.80
C THR A 88 6.27 -17.92 -3.21
N ARG A 89 5.44 -18.60 -2.42
CA ARG A 89 4.26 -17.99 -1.78
C ARG A 89 4.67 -16.95 -0.74
N LEU A 90 4.05 -15.76 -0.79
CA LEU A 90 4.28 -14.68 0.18
C LEU A 90 3.08 -14.51 1.12
N GLY A 91 1.86 -14.51 0.60
CA GLY A 91 0.68 -14.25 1.42
C GLY A 91 -0.60 -14.18 0.63
N HIS A 92 -1.63 -13.60 1.24
CA HIS A 92 -2.96 -13.46 0.65
C HIS A 92 -3.63 -12.16 1.13
N ILE A 93 -4.33 -11.46 0.24
CA ILE A 93 -5.11 -10.26 0.55
C ILE A 93 -6.35 -10.64 1.36
N ASP A 94 -6.55 -10.02 2.51
CA ASP A 94 -7.64 -10.37 3.42
C ASP A 94 -8.98 -9.75 2.96
N GLY A 95 -10.08 -10.50 3.07
CA GLY A 95 -11.43 -9.94 3.24
C GLY A 95 -12.06 -9.22 2.04
N LEU A 96 -11.51 -9.34 0.84
CA LEU A 96 -12.15 -8.85 -0.39
C LEU A 96 -12.85 -9.99 -1.14
N SER A 97 -14.04 -9.74 -1.66
CA SER A 97 -14.61 -10.57 -2.72
C SER A 97 -13.82 -10.43 -4.03
N GLU A 98 -14.00 -11.35 -4.97
CA GLU A 98 -13.29 -11.30 -6.27
C GLU A 98 -13.52 -9.99 -7.05
N ASN A 99 -14.75 -9.46 -7.03
CA ASN A 99 -15.06 -8.18 -7.69
C ASN A 99 -14.37 -6.99 -7.00
N GLU A 100 -14.37 -6.98 -5.66
CA GLU A 100 -13.68 -5.94 -4.89
C GLU A 100 -12.17 -6.03 -5.09
N LEU A 101 -11.62 -7.24 -5.14
CA LEU A 101 -10.21 -7.50 -5.41
C LEU A 101 -9.80 -6.99 -6.81
N ARG A 102 -10.55 -7.33 -7.86
CA ARG A 102 -10.31 -6.84 -9.23
C ARG A 102 -10.32 -5.31 -9.29
N THR A 103 -11.25 -4.68 -8.56
CA THR A 103 -11.34 -3.22 -8.46
C THR A 103 -10.15 -2.64 -7.71
N PHE A 104 -9.80 -3.21 -6.55
CA PHE A 104 -8.68 -2.79 -5.71
C PHE A 104 -7.34 -2.86 -6.45
N LEU A 105 -7.10 -3.98 -7.16
CA LEU A 105 -5.90 -4.21 -7.96
C LEU A 105 -5.91 -3.47 -9.30
N LYS A 106 -6.99 -2.76 -9.64
CA LYS A 106 -7.15 -2.05 -10.92
C LYS A 106 -6.91 -2.96 -12.13
N ALA A 107 -7.51 -4.16 -12.11
CA ALA A 107 -7.39 -5.13 -13.19
C ALA A 107 -7.69 -4.49 -14.57
N GLY A 108 -6.86 -4.81 -15.56
CA GLY A 108 -6.85 -4.24 -16.90
C GLY A 108 -6.12 -2.89 -17.03
N GLN A 109 -5.50 -2.36 -15.97
CA GLN A 109 -4.71 -1.12 -16.01
C GLN A 109 -3.21 -1.38 -15.92
N ASN A 110 -2.42 -0.45 -16.45
CA ASN A 110 -0.96 -0.48 -16.35
C ASN A 110 -0.43 0.72 -15.56
N ASN A 111 0.85 0.70 -15.21
CA ASN A 111 1.50 1.74 -14.41
C ASN A 111 0.82 1.95 -13.04
N ILE A 112 0.45 0.86 -12.38
CA ILE A 112 -0.22 0.88 -11.09
C ILE A 112 0.83 1.08 -9.99
N SER A 113 0.80 2.22 -9.31
CA SER A 113 1.63 2.44 -8.13
C SER A 113 1.07 1.69 -6.93
N VAL A 114 1.82 0.71 -6.44
CA VAL A 114 1.49 -0.16 -5.30
C VAL A 114 2.49 0.09 -4.19
N THR A 115 2.02 0.39 -2.98
CA THR A 115 2.87 0.55 -1.79
C THR A 115 2.62 -0.55 -0.79
N LEU A 116 3.68 -1.24 -0.36
CA LEU A 116 3.69 -2.22 0.70
C LEU A 116 4.19 -1.57 2.00
N SER A 117 3.54 -1.82 3.13
CA SER A 117 3.93 -1.27 4.44
C SER A 117 3.56 -2.18 5.61
N LEU A 118 4.16 -1.93 6.79
CA LEU A 118 3.78 -2.60 8.05
C LEU A 118 2.64 -1.92 8.80
N THR A 119 2.24 -0.70 8.39
CA THR A 119 1.13 0.03 9.01
C THR A 119 0.08 0.41 7.98
N SER A 120 -1.19 0.40 8.40
CA SER A 120 -2.34 0.79 7.56
C SER A 120 -2.45 2.31 7.37
N SER A 121 -1.55 3.07 7.99
CA SER A 121 -1.56 4.52 7.97
C SER A 121 -0.81 4.99 6.73
N THR A 122 -1.55 5.49 5.74
CA THR A 122 -1.00 6.52 4.86
C THR A 122 -0.40 7.62 5.75
N THR A 123 0.74 8.19 5.38
CA THR A 123 1.34 9.35 6.07
C THR A 123 0.45 10.60 6.01
N ALA A 124 -0.73 10.51 5.40
CA ALA A 124 -1.80 11.48 5.53
C ALA A 124 -2.49 11.34 6.90
N ILE A 125 -2.56 12.46 7.62
CA ILE A 125 -3.28 12.57 8.89
C ILE A 125 -4.76 12.17 8.66
N LYS A 126 -5.16 10.98 9.13
CA LYS A 126 -6.53 10.45 8.98
C LYS A 126 -7.57 11.23 9.78
N SER A 127 -7.17 11.79 10.92
CA SER A 127 -8.00 12.63 11.78
C SER A 127 -7.13 13.43 12.74
N VAL A 128 -7.60 14.62 13.10
CA VAL A 128 -7.01 15.43 14.18
C VAL A 128 -8.01 15.50 15.32
N ASN A 129 -7.61 15.10 16.53
CA ASN A 129 -8.33 15.45 17.77
C ASN A 129 -7.97 16.89 18.15
N GLY A 130 -8.25 17.84 17.26
CA GLY A 130 -8.24 19.25 17.61
C GLY A 130 -9.64 19.62 18.07
N ASN A 131 -9.79 20.21 19.26
CA ASN A 131 -10.98 20.98 19.58
C ASN A 131 -11.25 21.90 18.39
N ARG A 132 -12.31 21.62 17.62
CA ARG A 132 -12.71 22.42 16.45
C ARG A 132 -13.26 23.74 16.97
N LEU A 133 -12.39 24.58 17.53
CA LEU A 133 -12.69 25.97 17.81
C LEU A 133 -12.86 26.62 16.44
N LYS A 134 -14.12 26.77 16.01
CA LYS A 134 -14.50 27.63 14.89
C LYS A 134 -14.31 29.09 15.33
N ASN A 135 -13.09 29.49 15.67
CA ASN A 135 -12.79 30.84 16.14
C ASN A 135 -12.36 31.76 14.99
N GLY A 136 -12.15 31.21 13.78
CA GLY A 136 -11.76 31.99 12.60
C GLY A 136 -10.28 32.40 12.59
N ASP A 137 -9.48 31.94 13.56
CA ASP A 137 -8.05 32.22 13.63
C ASP A 137 -7.29 31.54 12.47
N TYR A 138 -6.18 32.16 12.07
CA TYR A 138 -5.21 31.59 11.15
C TYR A 138 -4.07 30.95 11.92
N TYR A 139 -3.59 29.81 11.41
CA TYR A 139 -2.43 29.10 11.95
C TYR A 139 -1.42 28.84 10.84
N SER A 140 -0.13 28.81 11.18
CA SER A 140 0.91 28.35 10.27
C SER A 140 0.75 26.84 9.98
N LEU A 141 1.48 26.32 9.00
CA LEU A 141 1.52 24.87 8.72
C LEU A 141 2.06 24.05 9.90
N ASN A 142 2.78 24.70 10.83
CA ASN A 142 3.27 24.09 12.07
C ASN A 142 2.28 24.22 13.23
N GLY A 143 1.07 24.76 13.01
CA GLY A 143 0.02 24.87 14.03
C GLY A 143 0.17 26.06 14.99
N VAL A 144 1.01 27.04 14.69
CA VAL A 144 1.17 28.26 15.51
C VAL A 144 0.16 29.31 15.07
N LYS A 145 -0.58 29.92 16.02
CA LYS A 145 -1.54 31.00 15.72
C LYS A 145 -0.84 32.21 15.08
N VAL A 146 -1.47 32.81 14.08
CA VAL A 146 -1.00 33.97 13.34
C VAL A 146 -2.01 35.10 13.49
N GLU A 147 -1.61 36.19 14.15
CA GLU A 147 -2.51 37.33 14.43
C GLU A 147 -2.73 38.23 13.22
N ASN A 148 -1.71 38.44 12.39
CA ASN A 148 -1.73 39.34 11.24
C ASN A 148 -1.24 38.61 9.97
N PRO A 149 -2.04 37.72 9.38
CA PRO A 149 -1.59 36.92 8.26
C PRO A 149 -1.44 37.79 6.99
N SER A 150 -0.24 37.75 6.40
CA SER A 150 0.05 38.30 5.07
C SER A 150 -0.25 37.27 3.98
N LYS A 151 -0.04 37.61 2.70
CA LYS A 151 -0.14 36.64 1.59
C LYS A 151 0.68 35.37 1.88
N GLY A 152 0.05 34.21 1.75
CA GLY A 152 0.68 32.95 2.11
C GLY A 152 -0.30 31.81 2.38
N ILE A 153 0.25 30.65 2.77
CA ILE A 153 -0.50 29.43 3.07
C ILE A 153 -0.72 29.34 4.58
N TYR A 154 -1.97 29.13 4.99
CA TYR A 154 -2.37 28.98 6.39
C TYR A 154 -3.34 27.82 6.59
N ILE A 155 -3.56 27.47 7.84
CA ILE A 155 -4.67 26.63 8.29
C ILE A 155 -5.72 27.53 8.94
N LYS A 156 -6.95 27.51 8.45
CA LYS A 156 -8.11 28.19 9.05
C LYS A 156 -9.25 27.20 9.19
N ASN A 157 -9.83 27.08 10.39
CA ASN A 157 -10.89 26.12 10.69
C ASN A 157 -10.56 24.67 10.27
N GLY A 158 -9.28 24.28 10.42
CA GLY A 158 -8.79 22.95 10.02
C GLY A 158 -8.66 22.72 8.52
N LYS A 159 -8.80 23.76 7.68
CA LYS A 159 -8.57 23.68 6.23
C LYS A 159 -7.40 24.55 5.83
N LYS A 160 -6.59 24.07 4.87
CA LYS A 160 -5.57 24.89 4.22
C LYS A 160 -6.26 25.99 3.40
N VAL A 161 -5.82 27.22 3.58
CA VAL A 161 -6.30 28.41 2.86
C VAL A 161 -5.11 29.21 2.34
N ILE A 162 -5.33 29.94 1.26
CA ILE A 162 -4.38 30.90 0.71
C ILE A 162 -5.01 32.27 0.89
N LEU A 163 -4.25 33.18 1.49
CA LEU A 163 -4.55 34.61 1.57
C LEU A 163 -3.81 35.37 0.49
#